data_AF-A0A919EQV7-F1
#
_entry.id   AF-A0A919EQV7-F1
#
_cell.length_a   1.000
_cell.length_b   1.000
_cell.length_c   1.000
_cell.angle_alpha   90.00
_cell.angle_beta   90.00
_cell.angle_gamma   90.00
#
_symmetry.space_group_name_H-M   'P 1'
#
loop_
_entity.id
_entity.type
_entity.pdbx_description
1 polymer ?
#
loop_
_entity_poly.entity_id
_entity_poly.type
_entity_poly.pdbx_seq_one_letter_code
_entity_poly.pdbx_strand_id
1 'polypeptide(L)' 'MYRMYGTAKGSPGDEDWELILETPDVVEATRSVHESEGTFWRRLTEDDQIVLDRV' A
#
# COMPACT_ATOMS: atom_id res chain seq x y z
N MET A 1 2.63 0.41 -13.49
CA MET A 1 3.64 0.20 -12.42
C MET A 1 2.93 0.16 -11.09
N TYR A 2 3.24 -0.78 -10.19
CA TYR A 2 2.56 -0.88 -8.90
C TYR A 2 3.35 -0.19 -7.78
N ARG A 3 2.65 0.57 -6.95
CA ARG A 3 3.22 1.20 -5.74
C ARG A 3 2.38 0.84 -4.54
N MET A 4 3.04 0.34 -3.53
CA MET A 4 2.46 0.04 -2.24
C MET A 4 2.90 1.08 -1.22
N TYR A 5 1.91 1.65 -0.55
CA TYR A 5 2.09 2.58 0.53
C TYR A 5 1.68 1.94 1.84
N GLY A 6 2.21 2.45 2.94
CA GLY A 6 1.71 2.08 4.26
C GLY A 6 1.82 3.19 5.28
N THR A 7 1.10 2.99 6.38
CA THR A 7 1.03 3.94 7.48
C THR A 7 0.61 3.24 8.76
N ALA A 8 1.11 3.71 9.90
CA ALA A 8 0.75 3.21 11.23
C ALA A 8 -0.35 4.05 11.90
N LYS A 9 -0.86 5.09 11.22
CA LYS A 9 -1.89 5.98 11.78
C LYS A 9 -3.23 5.25 11.87
N GLY A 10 -3.93 5.35 12.99
CA GLY A 10 -5.25 4.74 13.15
C GLY A 10 -6.35 5.35 12.27
N SER A 11 -6.13 6.55 11.73
CA SER A 11 -7.05 7.23 10.80
C SER A 11 -6.25 8.09 9.82
N PRO A 12 -5.65 7.49 8.77
CA PRO A 12 -4.73 8.19 7.88
C PRO A 12 -5.45 9.11 6.90
N GLY A 13 -4.90 10.31 6.72
CA GLY A 13 -5.15 11.19 5.57
C GLY A 13 -4.20 10.89 4.42
N ASP A 14 -4.34 11.61 3.30
CA ASP A 14 -3.51 11.35 2.10
C ASP A 14 -2.01 11.63 2.32
N GLU A 15 -1.67 12.53 3.25
CA GLU A 15 -0.29 12.86 3.60
C GLU A 15 0.40 11.82 4.51
N ASP A 16 -0.37 10.94 5.14
CA ASP A 16 0.16 9.95 6.08
C ASP A 16 0.73 8.70 5.40
N TRP A 17 0.63 8.61 4.07
CA TRP A 17 1.03 7.45 3.29
C TRP A 17 2.49 7.54 2.83
N GLU A 18 3.29 6.55 3.21
CA GLU A 18 4.69 6.46 2.82
C GLU A 18 4.88 5.31 1.82
N LEU A 19 5.68 5.55 0.77
CA LEU A 19 6.01 4.53 -0.23
C LEU A 19 6.89 3.45 0.43
N ILE A 20 6.44 2.20 0.39
CA ILE A 20 7.17 1.05 0.94
C ILE A 20 7.78 0.19 -0.17
N LEU A 21 7.05 0.01 -1.27
CA LEU A 21 7.47 -0.83 -2.39
C LEU A 21 7.01 -0.22 -3.71
N GLU A 22 7.90 -0.23 -4.70
CA GLU A 22 7.58 0.01 -6.10
C GLU A 22 8.06 -1.20 -6.92
N THR A 23 7.16 -1.83 -7.66
CA THR A 23 7.48 -3.03 -8.44
C THR A 23 6.59 -3.12 -9.68
N PRO A 24 7.11 -3.61 -10.82
CA PRO A 24 6.28 -3.95 -11.97
C PRO A 24 5.54 -5.29 -11.77
N ASP A 25 5.88 -6.08 -10.75
CA ASP A 25 5.29 -7.40 -10.50
C ASP A 25 4.02 -7.29 -9.63
N VAL A 26 2.88 -7.62 -10.24
CA VAL A 26 1.58 -7.62 -9.56
C VAL A 26 1.48 -8.64 -8.43
N VAL A 27 2.17 -9.79 -8.55
CA VAL A 27 2.13 -10.86 -7.55
C VAL A 27 2.89 -10.42 -6.31
N GLU A 28 4.07 -9.83 -6.50
CA GLU A 28 4.85 -9.25 -5.42
C GLU A 28 4.08 -8.14 -4.71
N ALA A 29 3.53 -7.19 -5.47
CA ALA A 29 2.75 -6.08 -4.91
C ALA A 29 1.52 -6.54 -4.11
N THR A 30 0.80 -7.53 -4.64
CA THR A 30 -0.39 -8.10 -3.98
C THR A 30 0.00 -8.90 -2.73
N ARG A 31 1.12 -9.63 -2.75
CA ARG A 31 1.60 -10.33 -1.56
C ARG A 31 2.00 -9.32 -0.47
N SER A 32 2.79 -8.32 -0.83
CA SER A 32 3.33 -7.35 0.13
C SER A 32 2.25 -6.45 0.75
N VAL A 33 1.17 -6.12 0.03
CA VAL A 33 0.05 -5.32 0.60
C VAL A 33 -0.74 -6.11 1.65
N HIS A 34 -0.77 -7.45 1.57
CA HIS A 34 -1.48 -8.33 2.51
C HIS A 34 -0.59 -8.85 3.64
N GLU A 35 0.73 -8.75 3.52
CA GLU A 35 1.67 -9.03 4.62
C GLU A 35 1.53 -7.93 5.69
N SER A 36 0.66 -8.16 6.67
CA SER A 36 0.41 -7.23 7.79
C SER A 36 0.84 -7.82 9.13
N GLU A 37 1.94 -7.30 9.68
CA GLU A 37 2.23 -7.43 11.11
C GLU A 37 1.42 -6.36 11.86
N GLY A 38 0.15 -6.69 12.12
CA GLY A 38 -0.84 -6.00 12.97
C GLY A 38 -0.54 -4.59 13.46
N THR A 39 -1.13 -3.60 12.78
CA THR A 39 -1.38 -2.15 13.09
C THR A 39 -1.07 -1.21 11.92
N PHE A 40 -0.53 -1.74 10.82
CA PHE A 40 -0.23 -0.96 9.61
C PHE A 40 -1.35 -1.08 8.59
N TRP A 41 -1.86 0.05 8.11
CA TRP A 41 -2.68 0.10 6.91
C TRP A 41 -1.79 0.02 5.68
N ARG A 42 -2.26 -0.68 4.64
CA ARG A 42 -1.60 -0.70 3.32
C ARG A 42 -2.55 -0.22 2.22
N ARG A 43 -1.99 0.49 1.25
CA ARG A 43 -2.67 0.96 0.03
C ARG A 43 -1.87 0.51 -1.19
N LEU A 44 -2.54 -0.02 -2.20
CA LEU A 44 -1.95 -0.38 -3.48
C LEU A 44 -2.48 0.53 -4.58
N THR A 45 -1.56 1.05 -5.37
CA THR A 45 -1.87 1.85 -6.56
C THR A 45 -1.23 1.26 -7.81
N GLU A 46 -1.88 1.48 -8.95
CA GLU A 46 -1.39 1.18 -10.29
C GLU A 46 -1.54 2.44 -11.13
N ASP A 47 -0.43 2.95 -11.68
CA ASP A 47 -0.43 4.16 -12.53
C ASP A 47 -1.22 5.33 -11.91
N ASP A 48 -0.95 5.58 -10.63
CA ASP A 48 -1.56 6.62 -9.77
C ASP A 48 -3.06 6.43 -9.46
N GLN A 49 -3.65 5.29 -9.82
CA GLN A 49 -5.01 4.91 -9.44
C GLN A 49 -4.99 3.94 -8.25
N ILE A 50 -5.88 4.17 -7.28
CA ILE A 50 -6.02 3.28 -6.12
C ILE A 50 -6.73 2.00 -6.57
N VAL A 51 -6.05 0.87 -6.44
CA VAL A 51 -6.58 -0.47 -6.74
C VAL A 51 -7.06 -1.17 -5.47
N LEU A 52 -6.36 -0.94 -4.35
CA LEU A 52 -6.77 -1.35 -3.01
C LEU A 52 -6.53 -0.20 -2.05
N ASP A 53 -7.60 0.36 -1.49
CA ASP A 53 -7.49 1.58 -0.68
C ASP A 53 -7.02 1.30 0.76
N ARG A 54 -7.48 0.20 1.36
CA ARG A 54 -7.17 -0.18 2.75
C ARG A 54 -7.21 -1.69 2.92
N VAL A 55 -6.04 -2.27 3.15
CA VAL A 55 -5.83 -3.66 3.58
C VAL A 55 -5.24 -3.67 4.98
#